data_AF-A0A521AIU3-F1
#
_entry.id   AF-A0A521AIU3-F1
#
_cell.length_a   1.000
_cell.length_b   1.000
_cell.length_c   1.000
_cell.angle_alpha   90.00
_cell.angle_beta   90.00
_cell.angle_gamma   90.00
#
_symmetry.space_group_name_H-M   'P 1'
#
loop_
_entity.id
_entity.type
_entity.pdbx_description
1 polymer ?
#
loop_
_entity_poly.entity_id
_entity_poly.type
_entity_poly.pdbx_seq_one_letter_code
_entity_poly.pdbx_strand_id
1 'polypeptide(L)'
;MDITETLRTAVHSNNYWKHSDFSSVMEVLSFHYEINIEMDTEKITALYLGNKTIGYICLNYPLIFIENQYALQVKNLLHSFHDIEYIIVNTLSNPYLSVNPDIYNAYFDFMENLNAFSAEDFYFYNVN
;
A
#
# COMPACT_ATOMS: atom_id res chain seq x y z
N MET A 1 -12.30 -9.66 -2.31
CA MET A 1 -12.43 -8.23 -2.62
C MET A 1 -11.60 -7.98 -3.84
N ASP A 2 -12.25 -7.61 -4.94
CA ASP A 2 -11.55 -7.26 -6.18
C ASP A 2 -10.98 -5.85 -6.04
N ILE A 3 -9.65 -5.72 -6.18
CA ILE A 3 -8.91 -4.45 -6.07
C ILE A 3 -8.45 -3.91 -7.43
N THR A 4 -8.90 -4.50 -8.54
CA THR A 4 -8.44 -4.18 -9.89
C THR A 4 -8.53 -2.69 -10.21
N GLU A 5 -9.68 -2.07 -9.96
CA GLU A 5 -9.86 -0.65 -10.30
C GLU A 5 -9.10 0.27 -9.35
N THR A 6 -8.96 -0.08 -8.07
CA THR A 6 -8.11 0.66 -7.12
C THR A 6 -6.66 0.66 -7.57
N LEU A 7 -6.14 -0.50 -7.98
CA LEU A 7 -4.79 -0.60 -8.54
C LEU A 7 -4.68 0.17 -9.85
N ARG A 8 -5.65 0.03 -10.76
CA ARG A 8 -5.67 0.76 -12.04
C ARG A 8 -5.60 2.27 -11.79
N THR A 9 -6.35 2.82 -10.84
CA THR A 9 -6.31 4.24 -10.51
C THR A 9 -4.95 4.64 -9.97
N ALA A 10 -4.39 3.89 -9.03
CA ALA A 10 -3.08 4.18 -8.44
C ALA A 10 -1.95 4.17 -9.48
N VAL A 11 -1.87 3.13 -10.33
CA VAL A 11 -0.77 2.97 -11.30
C VAL A 11 -0.84 3.93 -12.49
N HIS A 12 -2.04 4.45 -12.81
CA HIS A 12 -2.21 5.48 -13.84
C HIS A 12 -2.33 6.89 -13.28
N SER A 13 -2.21 7.07 -11.96
CA SER A 13 -2.12 8.40 -11.38
C SER A 13 -0.84 9.08 -11.87
N ASN A 14 -0.98 10.16 -12.63
CA ASN A 14 0.15 10.90 -13.20
C ASN A 14 0.67 11.94 -12.19
N ASN A 15 1.05 11.48 -11.00
CA ASN A 15 1.48 12.32 -9.88
C ASN A 15 2.99 12.19 -9.60
N TYR A 16 3.49 12.96 -8.63
CA TYR A 16 4.89 12.97 -8.22
C TYR A 16 5.17 11.98 -7.08
N TRP A 17 4.36 10.92 -6.97
CA TRP A 17 4.36 10.03 -5.81
C TRP A 17 5.75 9.57 -5.38
N LYS A 18 6.46 8.88 -6.27
CA LYS A 18 7.79 8.32 -5.99
C LYS A 18 8.86 9.38 -5.68
N HIS A 19 8.61 10.66 -6.00
CA HIS A 19 9.60 11.72 -5.90
C HIS A 19 9.40 12.60 -4.66
N SER A 20 8.26 13.24 -4.52
CA SER A 20 8.01 14.20 -3.43
C SER A 20 6.91 13.75 -2.48
N ASP A 21 5.85 13.15 -3.02
CA ASP A 21 4.62 12.97 -2.24
C ASP A 21 4.76 11.79 -1.28
N PHE A 22 5.42 10.70 -1.70
CA PHE A 22 5.73 9.57 -0.82
C PHE A 22 6.52 10.03 0.41
N SER A 23 7.62 10.77 0.22
CA SER A 23 8.42 11.28 1.34
C SER A 23 7.61 12.18 2.28
N SER A 24 6.72 13.01 1.72
CA SER A 24 5.84 13.88 2.49
C SER A 24 4.79 13.09 3.27
N VAL A 25 4.24 12.02 2.69
CA VAL A 25 3.35 11.07 3.37
C VAL A 25 4.08 10.36 4.51
N MET A 26 5.31 9.89 4.28
CA MET A 26 6.13 9.27 5.32
C MET A 26 6.40 10.23 6.47
N GLU A 27 6.75 11.48 6.19
CA GLU A 27 6.96 12.50 7.20
C GLU A 27 5.71 12.69 8.07
N VAL A 28 4.54 12.86 7.46
CA VAL A 28 3.26 13.02 8.19
C VAL A 28 2.92 11.80 9.06
N LEU A 29 3.11 10.59 8.53
CA LEU A 29 2.83 9.35 9.26
C LEU A 29 3.85 9.10 10.38
N SER A 30 5.11 9.51 10.22
CA SER A 30 6.18 9.28 11.20
C SER A 30 5.95 9.98 12.54
N PHE A 31 5.11 11.03 12.57
CA PHE A 31 4.70 11.68 13.82
C PHE A 31 3.76 10.81 14.68
N HIS A 32 3.14 9.78 14.08
CA HIS A 32 2.10 8.97 14.71
C HIS A 32 2.39 7.47 14.72
N TYR A 33 3.25 7.01 13.82
CA TYR A 33 3.53 5.60 13.57
C TYR A 33 5.03 5.37 13.40
N GLU A 34 5.46 4.17 13.77
CA GLU A 34 6.79 3.70 13.38
C GLU A 34 6.71 3.24 11.91
N ILE A 35 7.73 3.59 11.12
CA ILE A 35 7.80 3.20 9.71
C ILE A 35 9.17 2.59 9.51
N ASN A 36 9.21 1.34 9.04
CA ASN A 36 10.46 0.70 8.65
C ASN A 36 10.61 0.88 7.14
N ILE A 37 11.55 1.73 6.74
CA ILE A 37 11.78 2.06 5.34
C ILE A 37 13.24 1.81 5.00
N GLU A 38 13.53 0.77 4.22
CA GLU A 38 14.77 0.71 3.46
C GLU A 38 14.51 1.22 2.03
N MET A 39 14.43 2.56 1.87
CA MET A 39 13.99 3.22 0.61
C MET A 39 14.80 2.81 -0.63
N ASP A 40 16.05 2.41 -0.45
CA ASP A 40 16.96 2.07 -1.55
C ASP A 40 16.79 0.61 -2.03
N THR A 41 16.17 -0.24 -1.22
CA THR A 41 15.99 -1.68 -1.50
C THR A 41 14.51 -2.05 -1.65
N GLU A 42 13.62 -1.51 -0.83
CA GLU A 42 12.21 -1.90 -0.78
C GLU A 42 11.29 -1.07 -1.71
N LYS A 43 10.44 -1.74 -2.50
CA LYS A 43 9.36 -1.06 -3.27
C LYS A 43 8.09 -0.84 -2.46
N ILE A 44 7.97 -1.45 -1.27
CA ILE A 44 6.83 -1.32 -0.38
C ILE A 44 7.35 -1.22 1.04
N THR A 45 6.86 -0.26 1.82
CA THR A 45 7.22 -0.09 3.23
C THR A 45 6.09 -0.54 4.15
N ALA A 46 6.44 -1.04 5.33
CA ALA A 46 5.51 -1.44 6.36
C ALA A 46 5.26 -0.29 7.36
N LEU A 47 3.99 -0.09 7.71
CA LEU A 47 3.52 0.88 8.69
C LEU A 47 3.21 0.17 10.01
N TYR A 48 3.75 0.67 11.11
CA TYR A 48 3.67 0.04 12.42
C TYR A 48 3.02 0.93 13.48
N LEU A 49 2.26 0.31 14.37
CA LEU A 49 1.79 0.91 15.62
C LEU A 49 2.34 0.09 16.80
N GLY A 50 3.46 0.55 17.35
CA GLY A 50 4.29 -0.26 18.24
C GLY A 50 4.77 -1.52 17.50
N ASN A 51 4.65 -2.70 18.13
CA ASN A 51 5.15 -3.95 17.54
C ASN A 51 4.21 -4.59 16.49
N LYS A 52 3.15 -3.90 16.06
CA LYS A 52 2.15 -4.43 15.14
C LYS A 52 2.22 -3.74 13.79
N THR A 53 2.39 -4.51 12.71
CA THR A 53 2.16 -4.01 11.35
C THR A 53 0.68 -3.73 11.17
N ILE A 54 0.35 -2.51 10.76
CA ILE A 54 -1.04 -2.05 10.56
C ILE A 54 -1.37 -1.80 9.09
N GLY A 55 -0.37 -1.66 8.24
CA GLY A 55 -0.53 -1.44 6.81
C GLY A 55 0.77 -1.51 6.02
N TYR A 56 0.64 -1.40 4.70
CA TYR A 56 1.74 -1.36 3.73
C TYR A 56 1.54 -0.20 2.76
N ILE A 57 2.62 0.48 2.39
CA ILE A 57 2.58 1.66 1.52
C ILE A 57 3.53 1.40 0.35
N CYS A 58 3.01 1.50 -0.88
CA CYS A 58 3.81 1.30 -2.08
C CYS A 58 4.68 2.53 -2.36
N LEU A 59 5.96 2.34 -2.65
CA LEU A 59 6.88 3.42 -3.01
C LEU A 59 6.62 3.94 -4.44
N ASN A 60 6.25 3.05 -5.35
CA ASN A 60 6.12 3.40 -6.77
C ASN A 60 4.74 3.96 -7.15
N TYR A 61 3.72 3.75 -6.31
CA TYR A 61 2.34 4.14 -6.61
C TYR A 61 1.66 4.64 -5.33
N PRO A 62 0.73 5.61 -5.40
CA PRO A 62 0.01 6.18 -4.25
C PRO A 62 -1.01 5.19 -3.69
N LEU A 63 -0.54 4.07 -3.17
CA LEU A 63 -1.36 2.93 -2.76
C LEU A 63 -1.01 2.52 -1.34
N ILE A 64 -2.04 2.47 -0.49
CA ILE A 64 -1.94 2.06 0.90
C ILE A 64 -2.87 0.90 1.19
N PHE A 65 -2.31 -0.21 1.64
CA PHE A 65 -3.05 -1.28 2.31
C PHE A 65 -3.12 -0.95 3.81
N ILE A 66 -4.30 -1.05 4.42
CA ILE A 66 -4.46 -0.70 5.84
C ILE A 66 -5.56 -1.55 6.48
N GLU A 67 -5.36 -1.99 7.73
CA GLU A 67 -6.46 -2.60 8.47
C GLU A 67 -7.58 -1.59 8.76
N ASN A 68 -8.83 -2.03 8.65
CA ASN A 68 -10.03 -1.20 8.76
C ASN A 68 -10.07 -0.36 10.05
N GLN A 69 -9.61 -0.90 11.17
CA GLN A 69 -9.59 -0.21 12.45
C GLN A 69 -8.69 1.04 12.48
N TYR A 70 -7.70 1.14 11.59
CA TYR A 70 -6.79 2.29 11.50
C TYR A 70 -7.07 3.19 10.28
N ALA A 71 -7.88 2.72 9.33
CA ALA A 71 -8.12 3.38 8.07
C ALA A 71 -8.62 4.84 8.22
N LEU A 72 -9.56 5.10 9.14
CA LEU A 72 -10.09 6.44 9.35
C LEU A 72 -9.01 7.41 9.85
N GLN A 73 -8.18 6.97 10.81
CA GLN A 73 -7.12 7.79 11.36
C GLN A 73 -6.08 8.13 10.30
N VAL A 74 -5.62 7.13 9.53
CA VAL A 74 -4.64 7.33 8.45
C VAL A 74 -5.20 8.27 7.38
N LYS A 75 -6.45 8.07 6.93
CA LYS A 75 -7.10 8.98 5.96
C LYS A 75 -7.20 10.42 6.46
N ASN A 76 -7.49 10.62 7.75
CA ASN A 76 -7.54 11.97 8.33
C ASN A 76 -6.16 12.62 8.39
N LEU A 77 -5.10 11.86 8.70
CA LEU A 77 -3.73 12.38 8.67
C LEU A 77 -3.32 12.76 7.24
N LEU A 78 -3.72 11.97 6.26
CA LEU A 78 -3.35 12.14 4.87
C LEU A 78 -4.41 12.88 4.03
N HIS A 79 -5.34 13.61 4.67
CA HIS A 79 -6.48 14.23 3.98
C HIS A 79 -6.08 15.26 2.92
N SER A 80 -4.88 15.84 3.02
CA SER A 80 -4.31 16.77 2.04
C SER A 80 -3.73 16.08 0.80
N PHE A 81 -3.59 14.76 0.82
CA PHE A 81 -3.09 13.94 -0.29
C PHE A 81 -4.26 13.26 -1.00
N HIS A 82 -4.77 13.91 -2.04
CA HIS A 82 -6.02 13.49 -2.69
C HIS A 82 -5.88 12.27 -3.62
N ASP A 83 -4.66 11.97 -4.06
CA ASP A 83 -4.40 10.93 -5.05
C ASP A 83 -4.06 9.57 -4.45
N ILE A 84 -4.18 9.42 -3.12
CA ILE A 84 -3.89 8.17 -2.41
C ILE A 84 -5.09 7.23 -2.50
N GLU A 85 -4.85 6.07 -3.07
CA GLU A 85 -5.78 4.95 -3.12
C GLU A 85 -5.58 4.06 -1.89
N TYR A 86 -6.71 3.68 -1.27
CA TYR A 86 -6.72 2.88 -0.03
C TYR A 86 -7.38 1.53 -0.27
N ILE A 87 -6.63 0.45 0.00
CA ILE A 87 -7.16 -0.90 0.08
C ILE A 87 -7.36 -1.24 1.56
N ILE A 88 -8.61 -1.12 2.02
CA ILE A 88 -8.96 -1.35 3.41
C ILE A 88 -9.26 -2.84 3.62
N VAL A 89 -8.55 -3.48 4.54
CA VAL A 89 -8.70 -4.91 4.84
C VAL A 89 -9.12 -5.17 6.27
N ASN A 90 -9.74 -6.33 6.54
CA ASN A 90 -10.09 -6.72 7.90
C ASN A 90 -8.83 -7.05 8.72
N THR A 91 -7.94 -7.85 8.14
CA THR A 91 -6.60 -8.14 8.65
C THR A 91 -5.64 -8.21 7.45
N LEU A 92 -4.36 -7.89 7.67
CA LEU A 92 -3.37 -7.89 6.57
C LEU A 92 -3.08 -9.28 6.01
N SER A 93 -3.27 -10.32 6.81
CA SER A 93 -2.94 -11.72 6.51
C SER A 93 -4.06 -12.55 5.89
N ASN A 94 -5.29 -12.02 5.80
CA ASN A 94 -6.42 -12.80 5.31
C ASN A 94 -6.45 -12.83 3.77
N PRO A 95 -6.35 -14.02 3.12
CA PRO A 95 -6.18 -14.12 1.68
C PRO A 95 -7.52 -14.09 0.94
N TYR A 96 -8.12 -12.90 0.86
CA TYR A 96 -9.40 -12.69 0.16
C TYR A 96 -9.34 -11.61 -0.93
N LEU A 97 -8.17 -11.03 -1.19
CA LEU A 97 -7.98 -10.07 -2.28
C LEU A 97 -7.86 -10.80 -3.61
N SER A 98 -8.36 -10.14 -4.66
CA SER A 98 -8.21 -10.59 -6.04
C SER A 98 -7.91 -9.40 -6.94
N VAL A 99 -7.18 -9.63 -8.03
CA VAL A 99 -6.82 -8.60 -9.01
C VAL A 99 -6.79 -9.21 -10.41
N ASN A 100 -7.18 -8.43 -11.40
CA ASN A 100 -6.99 -8.77 -12.80
C ASN A 100 -5.49 -8.99 -13.10
N PRO A 101 -5.10 -10.15 -13.65
CA PRO A 101 -3.69 -10.47 -13.91
C PRO A 101 -2.99 -9.51 -14.89
N ASP A 102 -3.69 -8.99 -15.88
CA ASP A 102 -3.10 -8.09 -16.89
C ASP A 102 -2.70 -6.76 -16.25
N ILE A 103 -3.53 -6.24 -15.34
CA ILE A 103 -3.21 -5.03 -14.58
C ILE A 103 -2.06 -5.30 -13.60
N TYR A 104 -2.10 -6.40 -12.85
CA TYR A 104 -1.07 -6.66 -11.85
C TYR A 104 0.32 -6.88 -12.49
N ASN A 105 0.41 -7.79 -13.45
CA ASN A 105 1.68 -8.21 -14.04
C ASN A 105 2.36 -7.11 -14.88
N ALA A 106 1.65 -6.03 -15.22
CA ALA A 106 2.23 -4.89 -15.91
C ALA A 106 3.04 -3.96 -15.00
N TYR A 107 2.76 -3.97 -13.68
CA TYR A 107 3.24 -2.93 -12.75
C TYR A 107 3.93 -3.46 -11.49
N PHE A 108 3.74 -4.75 -11.18
CA PHE A 108 4.17 -5.41 -9.95
C PHE A 108 4.96 -6.68 -10.25
N ASP A 109 5.70 -7.17 -9.25
CA ASP A 109 6.48 -8.40 -9.34
C ASP A 109 5.57 -9.64 -9.38
N PHE A 110 6.06 -10.73 -9.96
CA PHE A 110 5.26 -11.94 -10.16
C PHE A 110 4.76 -12.53 -8.83
N MET A 111 3.45 -12.76 -8.74
CA MET A 111 2.79 -13.47 -7.64
C MET A 111 1.93 -14.62 -8.20
N GLU A 112 2.05 -15.81 -7.62
CA GLU A 112 1.44 -17.04 -8.15
C GLU A 112 -0.10 -17.00 -8.16
N ASN A 113 -0.71 -16.49 -7.08
CA ASN A 113 -2.17 -16.49 -6.92
C ASN A 113 -2.74 -15.07 -6.86
N LEU A 114 -3.33 -14.62 -7.96
CA LEU A 114 -3.97 -13.31 -8.07
C LEU A 114 -5.47 -13.31 -7.76
N ASN A 115 -6.04 -14.46 -7.41
CA ASN A 115 -7.48 -14.62 -7.14
C ASN A 115 -7.82 -14.74 -5.64
N ALA A 116 -6.84 -15.04 -4.79
CA ALA A 116 -6.99 -15.12 -3.35
C ALA A 116 -5.63 -14.92 -2.65
N PHE A 117 -5.28 -13.66 -2.42
CA PHE A 117 -4.05 -13.26 -1.72
C PHE A 117 -4.36 -12.25 -0.62
N SER A 118 -3.41 -12.07 0.28
CA SER A 118 -3.48 -11.13 1.40
C SER A 118 -2.67 -9.86 1.14
N ALA A 119 -2.85 -8.81 1.95
CA ALA A 119 -2.00 -7.63 1.85
C ALA A 119 -0.54 -7.97 2.19
N GLU A 120 -0.32 -8.92 3.09
CA GLU A 120 1.00 -9.49 3.40
C GLU A 120 1.63 -10.19 2.19
N ASP A 121 0.88 -11.03 1.47
CA ASP A 121 1.39 -11.66 0.24
C ASP A 121 1.83 -10.59 -0.76
N PHE A 122 0.98 -9.58 -0.98
CA PHE A 122 1.31 -8.46 -1.88
C PHE A 122 2.63 -7.78 -1.47
N TYR A 123 2.81 -7.49 -0.18
CA TYR A 123 4.05 -6.94 0.38
C TYR A 123 5.25 -7.85 0.11
N PHE A 124 5.17 -9.14 0.49
CA PHE A 124 6.29 -10.07 0.36
C PHE A 124 6.73 -10.30 -1.08
N TYR A 125 5.80 -10.35 -2.03
CA TYR A 125 6.15 -10.52 -3.45
C TYR A 125 6.76 -9.27 -4.08
N ASN A 126 6.52 -8.09 -3.51
CA ASN A 126 6.94 -6.80 -4.09
C ASN A 126 7.97 -6.05 -3.23
N VAL A 127 8.41 -6.64 -2.13
CA VAL A 127 9.65 -6.24 -1.46
C VAL A 127 10.81 -6.84 -2.23
N ASN A 128 11.83 -6.03 -2.47
CA ASN A 128 13.01 -6.37 -3.26
C ASN A 128 14.19 -6.68 -2.33
#